data_AF-A0A2W4JN84-F1
#
_entry.id   AF-A0A2W4JN84-F1
#
_cell.length_a   1.000
_cell.length_b   1.000
_cell.length_c   1.000
_cell.angle_alpha   90.00
_cell.angle_beta   90.00
_cell.angle_gamma   90.00
#
_symmetry.space_group_name_H-M   'P 1'
#
loop_
_entity.id
_entity.type
_entity.pdbx_description
1 polymer ?
#
loop_
_entity_poly.entity_id
_entity_poly.type
_entity_poly.pdbx_seq_one_letter_code
_entity_poly.pdbx_strand_id
1 'polypeptide(L)'
;MADLRRRRRDAGRDGAGHRPERRAGTYATLYHDERGVCRIFPTTFDGTTWEMVRKDPDMHQRLVASVDSDRIVGHADTSENRGGSWRKDFDFVFERTPGFLGAAPQDQLDRVGE
;
A
#
# COMPACT_ATOMS: atom_id res chain seq x y z
N MET A 1 -62.57 -13.71 -18.71
CA MET A 1 -62.15 -12.58 -19.57
C MET A 1 -61.62 -11.46 -18.68
N ALA A 2 -60.42 -10.94 -18.98
CA ALA A 2 -59.70 -9.78 -18.42
C ALA A 2 -59.41 -9.81 -16.90
N ASP A 3 -58.21 -10.12 -16.43
CA ASP A 3 -56.94 -9.36 -16.48
C ASP A 3 -57.03 -7.93 -15.91
N LEU A 4 -56.52 -7.74 -14.69
CA LEU A 4 -55.86 -6.50 -14.30
C LEU A 4 -54.84 -6.77 -13.18
N ARG A 5 -53.58 -6.91 -13.58
CA ARG A 5 -52.40 -7.06 -12.71
C ARG A 5 -52.27 -5.90 -11.72
N ARG A 6 -52.37 -6.19 -10.41
CA ARG A 6 -51.85 -5.31 -9.36
C ARG A 6 -50.36 -5.58 -9.14
N ARG A 7 -49.52 -4.77 -9.77
CA ARG A 7 -48.13 -4.55 -9.38
C ARG A 7 -48.11 -3.84 -8.03
N ARG A 8 -47.61 -4.45 -6.95
CA ARG A 8 -47.07 -3.72 -5.79
C ARG A 8 -46.00 -4.53 -5.06
N ARG A 9 -44.81 -3.91 -5.09
CA ARG A 9 -43.66 -4.00 -4.16
C ARG A 9 -42.77 -5.23 -4.25
N ASP A 10 -41.78 -5.07 -5.11
CA ASP A 10 -40.41 -5.48 -4.85
C ASP A 10 -40.01 -5.14 -3.41
N ALA A 11 -39.84 -6.17 -2.58
CA ALA A 11 -38.95 -6.09 -1.43
C ALA A 11 -37.60 -6.59 -1.94
N GLY A 12 -36.87 -5.69 -2.60
CA GLY A 12 -35.47 -5.87 -2.91
C GLY A 12 -34.74 -6.15 -1.59
N ARG A 13 -34.24 -7.38 -1.46
CA ARG A 13 -33.23 -7.72 -0.49
C ARG A 13 -31.94 -7.05 -0.94
N ASP A 14 -31.81 -5.76 -0.66
CA ASP A 14 -30.57 -5.01 -0.84
C ASP A 14 -29.64 -5.39 0.31
N GLY A 15 -29.19 -6.64 0.28
CA GLY A 15 -28.00 -7.10 0.98
C GLY A 15 -26.75 -6.71 0.20
N ALA A 16 -26.65 -5.45 -0.23
CA ALA A 16 -25.37 -4.87 -0.58
C ALA A 16 -24.67 -4.61 0.75
N GLY A 17 -23.91 -5.61 1.22
CA GLY A 17 -23.04 -5.46 2.37
C GLY A 17 -22.29 -4.14 2.20
N HIS A 18 -22.42 -3.25 3.19
CA HIS A 18 -21.55 -2.10 3.33
C HIS A 18 -20.13 -2.64 3.50
N ARG A 19 -19.46 -2.91 2.38
CA ARG A 19 -18.03 -3.15 2.37
C ARG A 19 -17.46 -1.84 2.89
N PRO A 20 -16.79 -1.85 4.06
CA PRO A 20 -16.30 -0.61 4.63
C PRO A 20 -15.44 0.09 3.58
N GLU A 21 -15.80 1.32 3.24
CA GLU A 21 -14.94 2.16 2.43
C GLU A 21 -13.61 2.27 3.16
N ARG A 22 -12.55 1.78 2.52
CA ARG A 22 -11.20 1.83 3.07
C ARG A 22 -10.84 3.29 3.26
N ARG A 23 -10.56 3.70 4.50
CA ARG A 23 -10.03 5.04 4.77
C ARG A 23 -8.56 5.06 4.36
N ALA A 24 -8.28 5.53 3.14
CA ALA A 24 -6.92 5.81 2.72
C ALA A 24 -6.42 7.06 3.47
N GLY A 25 -5.39 6.90 4.30
CA GLY A 25 -4.67 8.03 4.86
C GLY A 25 -3.68 8.61 3.85
N THR A 26 -3.45 9.92 3.89
CA THR A 26 -2.37 10.59 3.15
C THR A 26 -1.21 10.85 4.09
N TYR A 27 -0.05 10.28 3.76
CA TYR A 27 1.17 10.35 4.55
C TYR A 27 2.33 10.87 3.69
N ALA A 28 3.44 11.22 4.35
CA ALA A 28 4.71 11.48 3.71
C ALA A 28 5.75 10.50 4.25
N THR A 29 6.43 9.77 3.37
CA THR A 29 7.57 8.93 3.75
C THR A 29 8.86 9.69 3.46
N LEU A 30 9.70 9.83 4.49
CA LEU A 30 11.01 10.45 4.42
C LEU A 30 12.07 9.36 4.25
N TYR A 31 12.84 9.43 3.18
CA TYR A 31 13.90 8.47 2.85
C TYR A 31 15.26 9.16 2.92
N HIS A 32 16.23 8.48 3.52
CA HIS A 32 17.65 8.81 3.45
C HIS A 32 18.48 7.53 3.24
N ASP A 33 19.62 7.63 2.56
CA ASP A 33 20.58 6.53 2.45
C ASP A 33 22.03 7.01 2.66
N GLU A 34 22.95 6.05 2.78
CA GLU A 34 24.39 6.27 3.01
C GLU A 34 25.10 7.10 1.92
N ARG A 35 24.49 7.23 0.73
CA ARG A 35 25.03 8.03 -0.36
C ARG A 35 24.68 9.52 -0.21
N GLY A 36 24.02 9.89 0.89
CA GLY A 36 23.57 11.25 1.18
C GLY A 36 22.29 11.65 0.41
N VAL A 37 21.55 10.67 -0.12
CA VAL A 37 20.35 10.95 -0.91
C VAL A 37 19.13 11.06 -0.01
N CYS A 38 18.46 12.22 -0.03
CA CYS A 38 17.21 12.44 0.69
C CYS A 38 16.02 12.54 -0.28
N ARG A 39 14.90 11.88 0.04
CA ARG A 39 13.67 11.93 -0.78
C ARG A 39 12.41 11.99 0.09
N ILE A 40 11.38 12.62 -0.43
CA ILE A 40 10.02 12.60 0.14
C ILE A 40 9.10 11.89 -0.85
N PHE A 41 8.35 10.91 -0.35
CA PHE A 41 7.33 10.20 -1.12
C PHE A 41 5.93 10.52 -0.60
N PRO A 42 5.05 11.10 -1.43
CA PRO A 42 3.61 10.98 -1.22
C PRO A 42 3.25 9.51 -1.00
N THR A 43 2.56 9.24 0.11
CA THR A 43 2.29 7.88 0.57
C THR A 43 0.81 7.71 0.86
N THR A 44 0.23 6.61 0.39
CA THR A 44 -1.12 6.19 0.78
C THR A 44 -1.02 4.89 1.55
N PHE A 45 -1.85 4.77 2.58
CA PHE A 45 -2.03 3.51 3.28
C PHE A 45 -3.50 3.36 3.68
N ASP A 46 -4.09 2.22 3.32
CA ASP A 46 -5.52 1.96 3.51
C ASP A 46 -5.82 0.84 4.51
N GLY A 47 -4.78 0.37 5.22
CA GLY A 47 -4.83 -0.76 6.14
C GLY A 47 -4.33 -2.08 5.55
N THR A 48 -4.35 -2.25 4.22
CA THR A 48 -3.82 -3.46 3.56
C THR A 48 -2.96 -3.16 2.33
N THR A 49 -3.06 -1.97 1.78
CA THR A 49 -2.29 -1.53 0.61
C THR A 49 -1.44 -0.35 1.03
N TRP A 50 -0.14 -0.46 0.81
CA TRP A 50 0.82 0.62 1.00
C TRP A 50 1.41 1.02 -0.34
N GLU A 51 1.26 2.28 -0.70
CA GLU A 51 1.88 2.85 -1.90
C GLU A 51 2.70 4.08 -1.55
N MET A 52 3.91 4.15 -2.11
CA MET A 52 4.75 5.34 -2.12
C MET A 52 5.00 5.68 -3.58
N VAL A 53 4.67 6.89 -4.04
CA VAL A 53 4.87 7.26 -5.45
C VAL A 53 5.53 8.64 -5.54
N ARG A 54 6.77 8.66 -6.03
CA ARG A 54 7.50 9.89 -6.35
C ARG A 54 7.48 10.09 -7.86
N LYS A 55 6.98 11.24 -8.29
CA LYS A 55 7.03 11.69 -9.68
C LYS A 55 7.97 12.89 -9.77
N ASP A 56 9.18 12.64 -10.22
CA ASP A 56 10.18 13.69 -10.46
C ASP A 56 10.46 13.82 -11.96
N PRO A 57 10.80 15.03 -12.46
CA PRO A 57 11.21 15.22 -13.85
C PRO A 57 12.33 14.30 -14.32
N ASP A 58 13.25 13.91 -13.42
CA ASP A 58 14.35 12.99 -13.72
C ASP A 58 13.86 11.54 -13.90
N MET A 59 13.05 11.08 -12.96
CA MET A 59 12.74 9.68 -12.78
C MET A 59 11.50 9.53 -11.90
N HIS A 60 10.63 8.58 -12.23
CA HIS A 60 9.53 8.18 -11.37
C HIS A 60 9.91 6.93 -10.59
N GLN A 61 9.48 6.88 -9.33
CA GLN A 61 9.72 5.77 -8.43
C GLN A 61 8.43 5.40 -7.75
N ARG A 62 8.22 4.10 -7.55
CA ARG A 62 7.14 3.62 -6.70
C ARG A 62 7.56 2.43 -5.85
N LEU A 63 6.93 2.32 -4.70
CA LEU A 63 6.87 1.11 -3.91
C LEU A 63 5.39 0.77 -3.73
N VAL A 64 5.05 -0.49 -4.00
CA VAL A 64 3.68 -1.01 -3.82
C VAL A 64 3.77 -2.29 -3.02
N ALA A 65 2.99 -2.39 -1.96
CA ALA A 65 2.98 -3.55 -1.08
C ALA A 65 1.58 -3.90 -0.56
N SER A 66 1.36 -5.20 -0.41
CA SER A 66 0.26 -5.77 0.36
C SER A 66 0.71 -5.99 1.80
N VAL A 67 -0.12 -5.58 2.76
CA VAL A 67 0.10 -5.64 4.19
C VAL A 67 -0.95 -6.52 4.84
N ASP A 68 -0.51 -7.61 5.45
CA ASP A 68 -1.30 -8.51 6.27
C ASP A 68 -0.89 -8.40 7.74
N SER A 69 -1.51 -9.20 8.63
CA SER A 69 -1.25 -9.10 10.07
C SER A 69 0.19 -9.44 10.44
N ASP A 70 0.82 -10.37 9.75
CA ASP A 70 2.15 -10.92 10.05
C ASP A 70 3.14 -10.82 8.88
N ARG A 71 2.72 -10.25 7.75
CA ARG A 71 3.52 -10.23 6.53
C ARG A 71 3.28 -8.98 5.70
N ILE A 72 4.34 -8.49 5.08
CA ILE A 72 4.27 -7.46 4.04
C ILE A 72 5.00 -7.99 2.82
N VAL A 73 4.37 -7.94 1.65
CA VAL A 73 4.96 -8.36 0.37
C VAL A 73 4.84 -7.21 -0.61
N GLY A 74 5.96 -6.80 -1.20
CA GLY A 74 5.96 -5.68 -2.12
C GLY A 74 7.14 -5.67 -3.06
N HIS A 75 7.18 -4.63 -3.87
CA HIS A 75 8.24 -4.38 -4.82
C HIS A 75 8.47 -2.88 -4.98
N ALA A 76 9.68 -2.53 -5.38
CA ALA A 76 10.05 -1.19 -5.81
C ALA A 76 10.30 -1.21 -7.33
N ASP A 77 9.76 -0.21 -8.02
CA ASP A 77 9.99 0.02 -9.44
C ASP A 77 10.49 1.44 -9.70
N THR A 78 11.23 1.55 -10.79
CA THR A 78 11.71 2.80 -11.35
C THR A 78 11.22 2.95 -12.80
N SER A 79 10.91 4.18 -13.19
CA SER A 79 10.56 4.55 -14.56
C SER A 79 11.32 5.80 -15.00
N GLU A 80 12.06 5.67 -16.10
CA GLU A 80 12.86 6.75 -16.71
C GLU A 80 12.06 7.52 -17.78
N ASN A 81 10.89 7.02 -18.17
CA ASN A 81 10.02 7.62 -19.19
C ASN A 81 8.68 8.08 -18.59
N ARG A 82 8.74 8.66 -17.38
CA ARG A 82 7.58 9.27 -16.69
C ARG A 82 6.39 8.34 -16.52
N GLY A 83 6.67 7.07 -16.21
CA GLY A 83 5.67 6.04 -15.97
C GLY A 83 5.19 5.28 -17.22
N GLY A 84 5.79 5.52 -18.39
CA GLY A 84 5.46 4.79 -19.62
C GLY A 84 5.84 3.31 -19.57
N SER A 85 6.98 3.00 -18.94
CA SER A 85 7.42 1.65 -18.61
C SER A 85 8.08 1.64 -17.25
N TRP A 86 7.90 0.54 -16.52
CA TRP A 86 8.45 0.35 -15.18
C TRP A 86 9.42 -0.82 -15.20
N ARG A 87 10.64 -0.56 -14.73
CA ARG A 87 11.63 -1.59 -14.44
C ARG A 87 11.55 -1.87 -12.95
N LYS A 88 11.37 -3.14 -12.60
CA LYS A 88 11.47 -3.57 -11.22
C LYS A 88 12.92 -3.46 -10.75
N ASP A 89 13.11 -2.80 -9.62
CA ASP A 89 14.41 -2.71 -8.97
C ASP A 89 14.61 -3.90 -8.03
N PHE A 90 13.67 -4.14 -7.11
CA PHE A 90 13.71 -5.31 -6.22
C PHE A 90 12.33 -5.68 -5.66
N ASP A 91 12.17 -6.95 -5.30
CA ASP A 91 11.06 -7.45 -4.49
C ASP A 91 11.49 -7.50 -3.01
N PHE A 92 10.54 -7.38 -2.09
CA PHE A 92 10.79 -7.56 -0.67
C PHE A 92 9.65 -8.30 0.03
N VAL A 93 10.01 -9.00 1.09
CA VAL A 93 9.10 -9.63 2.03
C VAL A 93 9.54 -9.29 3.44
N PHE A 94 8.65 -8.70 4.23
CA PHE A 94 8.83 -8.58 5.67
C PHE A 94 7.94 -9.58 6.38
N GLU A 95 8.52 -10.30 7.34
CA GLU A 95 7.77 -11.20 8.23
C GLU A 95 7.82 -10.64 9.65
N ARG A 96 6.68 -10.68 10.34
CA ARG A 96 6.58 -10.29 11.74
C ARG A 96 7.29 -11.33 12.60
N THR A 97 8.34 -10.91 13.30
CA THR A 97 8.96 -11.75 14.32
C THR A 97 8.00 -11.91 15.52
N PRO A 98 7.61 -13.15 15.88
CA PRO A 98 6.79 -13.40 17.06
C PRO A 98 7.47 -12.91 18.34
N GLY A 99 6.70 -12.35 19.28
CA GLY A 99 7.20 -11.89 20.59
C GLY A 99 7.71 -10.45 20.64
N PHE A 100 7.74 -9.75 19.50
CA PHE A 100 8.14 -8.35 19.44
C PHE A 100 6.93 -7.41 19.68
N LEU A 101 6.70 -7.03 20.94
CA LEU A 101 5.60 -6.14 21.39
C LEU A 101 6.00 -4.66 21.60
N GLY A 102 7.22 -4.27 21.19
CA GLY A 102 7.73 -2.90 21.33
C GLY A 102 9.22 -2.81 20.99
N ALA A 103 9.67 -1.62 20.58
CA ALA A 103 10.97 -1.22 19.98
C ALA A 103 12.12 -2.24 20.03
N ALA A 104 12.79 -2.42 18.89
CA ALA A 104 13.89 -3.36 18.70
C ALA A 104 14.91 -3.09 19.80
N PRO A 105 15.35 -4.11 20.55
CA PRO A 105 16.57 -4.01 21.32
C PRO A 105 17.66 -3.36 20.45
N GLN A 106 18.34 -2.33 20.94
CA GLN A 106 19.30 -1.53 20.14
C GLN A 106 20.35 -2.40 19.43
N ASP A 107 20.71 -3.55 20.01
CA ASP A 107 21.61 -4.55 19.45
C ASP A 107 21.11 -5.22 18.15
N GLN A 108 19.82 -5.15 17.83
CA GLN A 108 19.28 -5.60 16.55
C GLN A 108 19.30 -4.52 15.46
N LEU A 109 19.31 -3.23 15.83
CA LEU A 109 19.43 -2.12 14.88
C LEU A 109 20.90 -1.96 14.41
N ASP A 110 21.86 -2.28 15.27
CA ASP A 110 23.29 -2.16 14.99
C ASP A 110 23.80 -3.18 13.93
N ARG A 111 23.01 -4.21 13.59
CA ARG A 111 23.39 -5.26 12.61
C ARG A 111 23.00 -4.95 11.17
N VAL A 112 22.30 -3.84 10.92
CA VAL A 112 21.85 -3.45 9.58
C VAL A 112 22.90 -2.57 8.87
N GLY A 113 24.04 -2.29 9.52
CA GLY A 113 25.06 -1.34 9.05
C GLY A 113 26.50 -1.86 8.99
N GLU A 114 26.72 -3.13 8.60
CA GLU A 114 28.04 -3.61 8.14
C GLU A 114 28.02 -4.00 6.65
#